data_AF-A3HXT5-F1
#
_entry.id   AF-A3HXT5-F1
#
_cell.length_a   1.000
_cell.length_b   1.000
_cell.length_c   1.000
_cell.angle_alpha   90.00
_cell.angle_beta   90.00
_cell.angle_gamma   90.00
#
_symmetry.space_group_name_H-M   'P 1'
#
loop_
_entity.id
_entity.type
_entity.pdbx_description
1 polymer ?
#
loop_
_entity_poly.entity_id
_entity_poly.type
_entity_poly.pdbx_seq_one_letter_code
_entity_poly.pdbx_strand_id
1 'polypeptide(L)'
;MNLFLEKWAEAANTSLGLFWMAFWAFSLGYLVSSMIQIFVTEEKMQKLMGDQEGKGVLLGTIFGFISSSCSFSALASTKTLFKKGASFISSIAFLLASTNLVIELGIIISIFLGWQFVVGEYVGGIILILVSWLLIRIIKPNSLIKSARKNLPDSEMAMEQMDNSKPDVISSNKSWAKTGRQYGMEWKMVWKDVTVGFTIAGIIAAMVPDSFFQTLFINSGQGKIDYSFLEILQHVVIGPIAAFLTFIGSMGNIPLAALLFGKGVSFAGVMAFIFSDLVVFPVLRINSKYYGWKMAFFILFLLLGALLISSITLHYSFDWLGILPEPKQVTIQDQEFFKLDYTFYLNMGFALVSIVLLWIGYIKWKDLNYMKEMAPKSKSLERILKYMAYTCFLWLAGGMFIKLFLV
;
A
#
# COMPACT_ATOMS: atom_id res chain seq x y z
N MET A 1 20.03 -29.08 -13.81
CA MET A 1 20.38 -28.75 -12.41
C MET A 1 20.97 -27.35 -12.30
N ASN A 2 22.04 -27.04 -13.03
CA ASN A 2 22.75 -25.75 -12.94
C ASN A 2 21.87 -24.52 -13.25
N LEU A 3 21.08 -24.56 -14.33
CA LEU A 3 20.19 -23.45 -14.70
C LEU A 3 19.15 -23.12 -13.61
N PHE A 4 18.59 -24.13 -12.94
CA PHE A 4 17.64 -23.88 -11.84
C PHE A 4 18.33 -23.25 -10.62
N LEU A 5 19.52 -23.75 -10.27
CA LEU A 5 20.30 -23.24 -9.14
C LEU A 5 20.75 -21.78 -9.39
N GLU A 6 21.21 -21.47 -10.60
CA GLU A 6 21.53 -20.10 -11.03
C GLU A 6 20.30 -19.19 -10.95
N LYS A 7 19.16 -19.63 -11.48
CA LYS A 7 17.91 -18.86 -11.41
C LYS A 7 17.37 -18.69 -10.00
N TRP A 8 17.58 -19.66 -9.12
CA TRP A 8 17.22 -19.54 -7.71
C TRP A 8 18.14 -18.55 -6.98
N ALA A 9 19.45 -18.60 -7.23
CA ALA A 9 20.42 -17.64 -6.73
C ALA A 9 20.10 -16.21 -7.20
N GLU A 10 19.79 -16.04 -8.48
CA GLU A 10 19.35 -14.78 -9.07
C GLU A 10 18.05 -14.27 -8.41
N ALA A 11 17.04 -15.14 -8.26
CA ALA A 11 15.77 -14.79 -7.61
C ALA A 11 15.98 -14.28 -6.19
N ALA A 12 16.78 -15.00 -5.38
CA ALA A 12 17.06 -14.62 -3.99
C ALA A 12 17.82 -13.30 -3.89
N ASN A 13 18.83 -13.10 -4.75
CA ASN A 13 19.58 -11.86 -4.82
C ASN A 13 18.69 -10.67 -5.22
N THR A 14 17.85 -10.85 -6.23
CA THR A 14 16.92 -9.82 -6.67
C THR A 14 15.90 -9.49 -5.58
N SER A 15 15.33 -10.48 -4.89
CA SER A 15 14.43 -10.24 -3.76
C SER A 15 15.07 -9.41 -2.65
N LEU A 16 16.29 -9.77 -2.23
CA LEU A 16 17.01 -9.03 -1.19
C LEU A 16 17.43 -7.64 -1.67
N GLY A 17 17.82 -7.51 -2.93
CA GLY A 17 18.21 -6.24 -3.55
C GLY A 17 17.04 -5.26 -3.65
N LEU A 18 15.89 -5.72 -4.11
CA LEU A 18 14.64 -4.94 -4.13
C LEU A 18 14.26 -4.46 -2.72
N PHE A 19 14.36 -5.34 -1.71
CA PHE A 19 14.08 -4.95 -0.33
C PHE A 19 15.11 -3.94 0.19
N TRP A 20 16.40 -4.15 -0.10
CA TRP A 20 17.49 -3.24 0.27
C TRP A 20 17.26 -1.83 -0.27
N MET A 21 16.85 -1.69 -1.53
CA MET A 21 16.54 -0.39 -2.12
C MET A 21 15.36 0.32 -1.45
N ALA A 22 14.39 -0.43 -0.94
CA ALA A 22 13.17 0.12 -0.35
C ALA A 22 13.22 0.30 1.18
N PHE A 23 14.20 -0.30 1.88
CA PHE A 23 14.22 -0.39 3.34
C PHE A 23 14.19 0.97 4.04
N TRP A 24 15.03 1.92 3.63
CA TRP A 24 15.04 3.26 4.21
C TRP A 24 13.72 4.00 3.98
N ALA A 25 13.09 3.84 2.82
CA ALA A 25 11.83 4.49 2.48
C ALA A 25 10.69 3.97 3.35
N PHE A 26 10.61 2.64 3.57
CA PHE A 26 9.67 2.06 4.54
C PHE A 26 9.92 2.56 5.96
N SER A 27 11.18 2.61 6.37
CA SER A 27 11.56 3.06 7.70
C SER A 27 11.18 4.51 7.94
N LEU A 28 11.36 5.38 6.95
CA LEU A 28 10.92 6.78 6.98
C LEU A 28 9.40 6.89 7.00
N GLY A 29 8.73 6.17 6.10
CA GLY A 29 7.27 6.17 5.98
C GLY A 29 6.56 5.80 7.28
N TYR A 30 6.97 4.70 7.92
CA TYR A 30 6.41 4.28 9.20
C TYR A 30 6.73 5.23 10.34
N LEU A 31 7.87 5.92 10.30
CA LEU A 31 8.21 6.95 11.26
C LEU A 31 7.25 8.13 11.12
N VAL A 32 7.07 8.65 9.90
CA VAL A 32 6.15 9.75 9.61
C VAL A 32 4.72 9.36 9.99
N SER A 33 4.25 8.18 9.58
CA SER A 33 2.93 7.65 9.95
C SER A 33 2.76 7.58 11.47
N SER A 34 3.72 7.02 12.19
CA SER A 34 3.67 6.89 13.64
C SER A 34 3.68 8.25 14.34
N MET A 35 4.47 9.22 13.84
CA MET A 35 4.44 10.57 14.37
C MET A 35 3.06 11.19 14.18
N ILE A 36 2.50 11.11 12.98
CA ILE A 36 1.21 11.71 12.67
C ILE A 36 0.10 11.08 13.52
N GLN A 37 0.07 9.76 13.64
CA GLN A 37 -0.92 9.05 14.46
C GLN A 37 -0.86 9.43 15.95
N ILE A 38 0.32 9.81 16.47
CA ILE A 38 0.50 10.25 17.86
C ILE A 38 0.20 11.75 18.03
N PHE A 39 0.56 12.58 17.06
CA PHE A 39 0.49 14.05 17.19
C PHE A 39 -0.79 14.66 16.61
N VAL A 40 -1.55 13.94 15.78
CA VAL A 40 -2.81 14.42 15.17
C VAL A 40 -4.02 13.71 15.78
N THR A 41 -4.98 14.48 16.31
CA THR A 41 -6.13 13.98 17.07
C THR A 41 -7.38 13.77 16.18
N GLU A 42 -7.96 12.57 16.23
CA GLU A 42 -9.12 12.15 15.41
C GLU A 42 -10.41 12.95 15.69
N GLU A 43 -10.59 13.46 16.91
CA GLU A 43 -11.80 14.21 17.29
C GLU A 43 -11.97 15.53 16.51
N LYS A 44 -10.86 16.18 16.16
CA LYS A 44 -10.88 17.41 15.35
C LYS A 44 -11.25 17.10 13.89
N MET A 45 -10.82 15.96 13.37
CA MET A 45 -11.11 15.52 12.00
C MET A 45 -12.59 15.19 11.83
N GLN A 46 -13.18 14.48 12.81
CA GLN A 46 -14.59 14.09 12.82
C GLN A 46 -15.55 15.29 12.74
N LYS A 47 -15.37 16.31 13.60
CA LYS A 47 -16.29 17.47 13.66
C LYS A 47 -16.35 18.25 12.34
N LEU A 48 -15.27 18.22 11.57
CA LEU A 48 -15.14 18.94 10.32
C LEU A 48 -15.65 18.13 9.10
N MET A 49 -15.63 16.80 9.19
CA MET A 49 -16.07 15.90 8.11
C MET A 49 -17.57 15.52 8.16
N GLY A 50 -18.32 16.02 9.14
CA GLY A 50 -19.74 15.73 9.35
C GLY A 50 -20.69 16.53 8.47
N ASP A 51 -20.35 17.77 8.09
CA ASP A 51 -21.26 18.71 7.44
C ASP A 51 -20.75 19.22 6.08
N GLN A 52 -21.66 19.20 5.09
CA GLN A 52 -21.51 19.59 3.68
C GLN A 52 -20.68 18.62 2.82
N GLU A 53 -21.32 18.02 1.81
CA GLU A 53 -20.79 16.94 0.96
C GLU A 53 -19.42 17.27 0.34
N GLY A 54 -19.29 18.43 -0.32
CA GLY A 54 -18.03 18.83 -0.97
C GLY A 54 -16.91 19.20 0.00
N LYS A 55 -17.23 19.92 1.10
CA LYS A 55 -16.25 20.25 2.14
C LYS A 55 -15.76 18.99 2.85
N GLY A 56 -16.67 18.05 3.11
CA GLY A 56 -16.35 16.77 3.72
C GLY A 56 -15.42 15.92 2.86
N VAL A 57 -15.57 15.91 1.53
CA VAL A 57 -14.62 15.23 0.62
C VAL A 57 -13.24 15.85 0.72
N LEU A 58 -13.15 17.18 0.55
CA LEU A 58 -11.87 17.90 0.60
C LEU A 58 -11.15 17.68 1.94
N LEU A 59 -11.87 17.82 3.05
CA LEU A 59 -11.33 17.58 4.39
C LEU A 59 -10.92 16.13 4.58
N GLY A 60 -11.74 15.18 4.11
CA GLY A 60 -11.39 13.76 4.12
C GLY A 60 -10.08 13.50 3.37
N THR A 61 -9.91 14.07 2.18
CA THR A 61 -8.69 13.97 1.39
C THR A 61 -7.48 14.56 2.13
N ILE A 62 -7.58 15.78 2.65
CA ILE A 62 -6.48 16.45 3.37
C ILE A 62 -6.08 15.64 4.61
N PHE A 63 -7.08 15.22 5.39
CA PHE A 63 -6.86 14.44 6.60
C PHE A 63 -6.30 13.04 6.29
N GLY A 64 -6.75 12.41 5.21
CA GLY A 64 -6.23 11.12 4.76
C GLY A 64 -4.77 11.23 4.34
N PHE A 65 -4.46 12.21 3.47
CA PHE A 65 -3.11 12.53 3.04
C PHE A 65 -2.17 12.73 4.22
N ILE A 66 -2.58 13.55 5.21
CA ILE A 66 -1.82 13.75 6.44
C ILE A 66 -1.69 12.42 7.18
N SER A 67 -2.78 11.69 7.42
CA SER A 67 -2.78 10.46 8.22
C SER A 67 -1.82 9.38 7.71
N SER A 68 -1.49 9.36 6.42
CA SER A 68 -0.40 8.56 5.82
C SER A 68 -0.30 7.17 6.45
N SER A 69 -1.27 6.29 6.17
CA SER A 69 -1.44 5.03 6.90
C SER A 69 -1.43 3.84 5.95
N CYS A 70 -0.87 2.71 6.39
CA CYS A 70 -0.97 1.48 5.62
C CYS A 70 -2.44 1.10 5.39
N SER A 71 -2.76 0.36 4.31
CA SER A 71 -4.15 0.10 3.91
C SER A 71 -5.02 -0.52 5.03
N PHE A 72 -4.44 -1.33 5.92
CA PHE A 72 -5.16 -1.91 7.07
C PHE A 72 -5.39 -0.91 8.21
N SER A 73 -4.42 -0.05 8.51
CA SER A 73 -4.56 1.03 9.51
C SER A 73 -5.58 2.08 9.01
N ALA A 74 -5.48 2.46 7.73
CA ALA A 74 -6.43 3.35 7.07
C ALA A 74 -7.86 2.81 7.16
N LEU A 75 -8.10 1.52 6.90
CA LEU A 75 -9.44 0.91 7.04
C LEU A 75 -10.00 1.00 8.46
N ALA A 76 -9.15 0.79 9.49
CA ALA A 76 -9.57 0.91 10.88
C ALA A 76 -9.94 2.38 11.22
N SER A 77 -9.08 3.34 10.87
CA SER A 77 -9.36 4.76 11.06
C SER A 77 -10.60 5.24 10.29
N THR A 78 -10.78 4.79 9.05
CA THR A 78 -11.98 5.07 8.25
C THR A 78 -13.24 4.54 8.92
N LYS A 79 -13.21 3.31 9.46
CA LYS A 79 -14.33 2.74 10.23
C LYS A 79 -14.66 3.62 11.42
N THR A 80 -13.65 4.01 12.20
CA THR A 80 -13.84 4.85 13.39
C THR A 80 -14.39 6.23 13.03
N LEU A 81 -13.88 6.89 11.99
CA LEU A 81 -14.41 8.16 11.49
C LEU A 81 -15.87 8.04 11.02
N PHE A 82 -16.18 7.00 10.24
CA PHE A 82 -17.53 6.75 9.74
C PHE A 82 -18.53 6.48 10.87
N LYS A 83 -18.11 5.72 11.89
CA LYS A 83 -18.89 5.43 13.10
C LYS A 83 -19.15 6.68 13.91
N LYS A 84 -18.10 7.50 14.12
CA LYS A 84 -18.16 8.76 14.86
C LYS A 84 -18.97 9.85 14.13
N GLY A 85 -19.45 9.60 12.92
CA GLY A 85 -20.46 10.43 12.28
C GLY A 85 -20.03 11.09 10.98
N ALA A 86 -18.77 10.95 10.55
CA ALA A 86 -18.34 11.40 9.24
C ALA A 86 -19.21 10.81 8.13
N SER A 87 -19.44 11.56 7.05
CA SER A 87 -20.22 11.04 5.93
C SER A 87 -19.50 9.84 5.29
N PHE A 88 -20.25 8.92 4.67
CA PHE A 88 -19.66 7.76 4.01
C PHE A 88 -18.68 8.18 2.90
N ILE A 89 -19.06 9.18 2.11
CA ILE A 89 -18.25 9.74 1.04
C ILE A 89 -16.93 10.31 1.60
N SER A 90 -17.01 11.13 2.65
CA SER A 90 -15.82 11.70 3.30
C SER A 90 -14.90 10.64 3.89
N SER A 91 -15.49 9.55 4.39
CA SER A 91 -14.75 8.41 4.93
C SER A 91 -14.02 7.62 3.83
N ILE A 92 -14.65 7.45 2.66
CA ILE A 92 -13.99 6.87 1.48
C ILE A 92 -12.90 7.79 0.92
N ALA A 93 -13.14 9.10 0.87
CA ALA A 93 -12.11 10.07 0.47
C ALA A 93 -10.90 10.03 1.40
N PHE A 94 -11.13 9.94 2.72
CA PHE A 94 -10.08 9.73 3.71
C PHE A 94 -9.33 8.41 3.48
N LEU A 95 -10.05 7.31 3.26
CA LEU A 95 -9.45 6.00 3.00
C LEU A 95 -8.49 6.06 1.80
N LEU A 96 -8.98 6.53 0.66
CA LEU A 96 -8.22 6.62 -0.59
C LEU A 96 -7.04 7.58 -0.47
N ALA A 97 -7.23 8.74 0.14
CA ALA A 97 -6.14 9.69 0.32
C ALA A 97 -5.07 9.16 1.28
N SER A 98 -5.47 8.40 2.31
CA SER A 98 -4.56 7.84 3.29
C SER A 98 -3.69 6.71 2.75
N THR A 99 -4.07 6.09 1.63
CA THR A 99 -3.32 5.01 0.97
C THR A 99 -2.64 5.43 -0.33
N ASN A 100 -3.25 6.32 -1.13
CA ASN A 100 -2.81 6.64 -2.49
C ASN A 100 -2.19 8.04 -2.65
N LEU A 101 -2.30 8.91 -1.65
CA LEU A 101 -1.62 10.21 -1.69
C LEU A 101 -0.37 10.24 -0.80
N VAL A 102 0.08 9.09 -0.30
CA VAL A 102 1.12 9.05 0.71
C VAL A 102 2.50 9.38 0.14
N ILE A 103 3.25 10.24 0.84
CA ILE A 103 4.61 10.64 0.45
C ILE A 103 5.56 9.43 0.40
N GLU A 104 5.42 8.50 1.34
CA GLU A 104 6.22 7.27 1.39
C GLU A 104 6.10 6.45 0.10
N LEU A 105 4.88 6.33 -0.43
CA LEU A 105 4.59 5.55 -1.62
C LEU A 105 5.17 6.25 -2.86
N GLY A 106 5.05 7.58 -2.94
CA GLY A 106 5.65 8.37 -4.01
C GLY A 106 7.18 8.24 -4.06
N ILE A 107 7.85 8.16 -2.91
CA ILE A 107 9.31 7.91 -2.86
C ILE A 107 9.65 6.53 -3.43
N ILE A 108 8.92 5.48 -3.01
CA ILE A 108 9.13 4.11 -3.49
C ILE A 108 8.89 4.03 -5.01
N ILE A 109 7.78 4.61 -5.49
CA ILE A 109 7.47 4.68 -6.92
C ILE A 109 8.57 5.42 -7.68
N SER A 110 9.09 6.54 -7.16
CA SER A 110 10.19 7.27 -7.79
C SER A 110 11.44 6.41 -7.98
N ILE A 111 11.77 5.56 -7.01
CA ILE A 111 12.95 4.67 -7.07
C ILE A 111 12.76 3.59 -8.14
N PHE A 112 11.57 2.98 -8.20
CA PHE A 112 11.35 1.80 -9.04
C PHE A 112 10.84 2.10 -10.45
N LEU A 113 10.02 3.13 -10.61
CA LEU A 113 9.22 3.39 -11.80
C LEU A 113 9.51 4.77 -12.42
N GLY A 114 10.09 5.69 -11.65
CA GLY A 114 10.40 7.06 -12.10
C GLY A 114 9.31 8.08 -11.77
N TRP A 115 9.60 9.35 -12.08
CA TRP A 115 8.78 10.49 -11.64
C TRP A 115 7.40 10.55 -12.30
N GLN A 116 7.24 10.04 -13.53
CA GLN A 116 5.96 10.04 -14.23
C GLN A 116 4.92 9.21 -13.46
N PHE A 117 5.33 8.08 -12.88
CA PHE A 117 4.47 7.27 -12.03
C PHE A 117 4.17 7.94 -10.70
N VAL A 118 5.08 8.78 -10.16
CA VAL A 118 4.81 9.58 -8.95
C VAL A 118 3.72 10.61 -9.22
N VAL A 119 3.81 11.32 -10.35
CA VAL A 119 2.75 12.26 -10.76
C VAL A 119 1.47 11.49 -11.06
N GLY A 120 1.58 10.34 -11.71
CA GLY A 120 0.47 9.42 -11.95
C GLY A 120 -0.23 9.00 -10.66
N GLU A 121 0.51 8.62 -9.62
CA GLU A 121 -0.02 8.23 -8.32
C GLU A 121 -0.81 9.36 -7.68
N TYR A 122 -0.22 10.56 -7.56
CA TYR A 122 -0.90 11.67 -6.89
C TYR A 122 -2.09 12.22 -7.67
N VAL A 123 -1.92 12.45 -8.98
CA VAL A 123 -3.01 12.93 -9.83
C VAL A 123 -4.10 11.87 -9.94
N GLY A 124 -3.71 10.61 -10.13
CA GLY A 124 -4.63 9.49 -10.18
C GLY A 124 -5.36 9.25 -8.86
N GLY A 125 -4.71 9.42 -7.71
CA GLY A 125 -5.34 9.35 -6.40
C GLY A 125 -6.41 10.43 -6.23
N ILE A 126 -6.16 11.65 -6.72
CA ILE A 126 -7.17 12.72 -6.75
C ILE A 126 -8.33 12.34 -7.68
N ILE A 127 -8.04 11.86 -8.90
CA ILE A 127 -9.07 11.40 -9.85
C ILE A 127 -9.88 10.25 -9.23
N LEU A 128 -9.23 9.30 -8.56
CA LEU A 128 -9.84 8.16 -7.90
C LEU A 128 -10.84 8.58 -6.82
N ILE A 129 -10.49 9.60 -6.03
CA ILE A 129 -11.39 10.18 -5.03
C ILE A 129 -12.58 10.87 -5.71
N LEU A 130 -12.34 11.65 -6.76
CA LEU A 130 -13.40 12.35 -7.49
C LEU A 130 -14.35 11.39 -8.20
N VAL A 131 -13.83 10.34 -8.84
CA VAL A 131 -14.63 9.29 -9.49
C VAL A 131 -15.41 8.51 -8.44
N SER A 132 -14.79 8.15 -7.31
CA SER A 132 -15.50 7.47 -6.21
C SER A 132 -16.64 8.33 -5.67
N TRP A 133 -16.40 9.64 -5.47
CA TRP A 133 -17.43 10.60 -5.08
C TRP A 133 -18.58 10.63 -6.09
N LEU A 134 -18.26 10.74 -7.38
CA LEU A 134 -19.25 10.76 -8.47
C LEU A 134 -20.08 9.47 -8.50
N LEU A 135 -19.44 8.30 -8.43
CA LEU A 135 -20.10 7.00 -8.43
C LEU A 135 -21.05 6.84 -7.24
N ILE A 136 -20.62 7.23 -6.02
CA ILE A 136 -21.50 7.19 -4.84
C ILE A 136 -22.71 8.11 -5.04
N ARG A 137 -22.52 9.29 -5.63
CA ARG A 137 -23.58 10.28 -5.87
C ARG A 137 -24.59 9.82 -6.93
N ILE A 138 -24.15 9.04 -7.91
CA ILE A 138 -25.02 8.43 -8.92
C ILE A 138 -25.77 7.24 -8.33
N ILE A 139 -25.08 6.33 -7.64
CA ILE A 139 -25.66 5.08 -7.13
C ILE A 139 -26.59 5.33 -5.92
N LYS A 140 -26.31 6.36 -5.12
CA LYS A 140 -27.06 6.74 -3.90
C LYS A 140 -27.42 5.54 -3.00
N PRO A 141 -26.43 4.79 -2.47
CA PRO A 141 -26.64 3.55 -1.70
C PRO A 141 -27.11 3.81 -0.25
N ASN A 142 -28.12 4.65 -0.07
CA ASN A 142 -28.56 5.17 1.24
C ASN A 142 -28.98 4.05 2.22
N SER A 143 -29.61 2.99 1.72
CA SER A 143 -30.02 1.83 2.52
C SER A 143 -28.82 1.04 3.04
N LEU A 144 -27.80 0.84 2.20
CA LEU A 144 -26.56 0.15 2.55
C LEU A 144 -25.75 0.96 3.57
N ILE A 145 -25.61 2.27 3.36
CA ILE A 145 -24.88 3.17 4.28
C ILE A 145 -25.54 3.16 5.68
N LYS A 146 -26.88 3.28 5.75
CA LYS A 146 -27.61 3.24 7.02
C LYS A 146 -27.45 1.88 7.73
N SER A 147 -27.51 0.79 6.98
CA SER A 147 -27.33 -0.57 7.52
C SER A 147 -25.90 -0.79 8.02
N ALA A 148 -24.91 -0.34 7.25
CA ALA A 148 -23.50 -0.41 7.59
C ALA A 148 -23.19 0.34 8.90
N ARG A 149 -23.77 1.53 9.10
CA ARG A 149 -23.60 2.29 10.35
C ARG A 149 -24.23 1.58 11.55
N LYS A 150 -25.39 0.95 11.39
CA LYS A 150 -26.05 0.17 12.46
C LYS A 150 -25.28 -1.08 12.87
N ASN A 151 -24.50 -1.66 11.96
CA ASN A 151 -23.70 -2.87 12.22
C ASN A 151 -22.44 -2.60 13.08
N LEU A 152 -22.13 -1.33 13.37
CA LEU A 152 -20.96 -0.96 14.18
C LEU A 152 -21.39 -0.85 15.66
N PRO A 153 -21.04 -1.81 16.53
CA PRO A 153 -21.55 -1.86 17.91
C PRO A 153 -21.03 -0.69 18.77
N ASP A 154 -21.88 -0.08 19.59
CA ASP A 154 -21.50 1.05 20.46
C ASP A 154 -20.44 0.69 21.51
N SER A 155 -20.36 -0.58 21.93
CA SER A 155 -19.47 -1.06 23.01
C SER A 155 -17.97 -1.01 22.70
N GLU A 156 -17.56 -0.90 21.43
CA GLU A 156 -16.14 -0.69 21.07
C GLU A 156 -15.61 0.69 21.48
N MET A 157 -16.49 1.65 21.85
CA MET A 157 -16.07 2.98 22.31
C MET A 157 -15.32 2.96 23.66
N ALA A 158 -15.50 1.92 24.48
CA ALA A 158 -14.95 1.87 25.83
C ALA A 158 -13.43 1.58 25.88
N MET A 159 -12.87 0.95 24.84
CA MET A 159 -11.43 0.70 24.75
C MET A 159 -10.67 1.84 24.05
N GLU A 160 -11.35 2.59 23.17
CA GLU A 160 -10.79 3.76 22.46
C GLU A 160 -10.68 5.02 23.35
N GLN A 161 -11.41 5.09 24.48
CA GLN A 161 -11.43 6.24 25.40
C GLN A 161 -10.20 6.36 26.33
N MET A 162 -9.22 5.46 26.27
CA MET A 162 -8.11 5.45 27.23
C MET A 162 -6.98 6.47 27.00
N ASP A 163 -7.05 7.34 25.99
CA ASP A 163 -6.07 8.43 25.91
C ASP A 163 -6.66 9.74 25.38
N ASN A 164 -7.68 10.25 26.09
CA ASN A 164 -8.05 11.68 26.09
C ASN A 164 -7.00 12.53 26.85
N SER A 165 -5.70 12.27 26.64
CA SER A 165 -4.70 13.27 26.99
C SER A 165 -4.71 14.34 25.90
N LYS A 166 -4.77 15.62 26.30
CA LYS A 166 -4.49 16.77 25.44
C LYS A 166 -3.29 16.45 24.54
N PRO A 167 -3.21 16.96 23.29
CA PRO A 167 -2.04 16.70 22.44
C PRO A 167 -0.77 16.94 23.26
N ASP A 168 -0.09 15.85 23.63
CA ASP A 168 1.10 15.93 24.46
C ASP A 168 2.11 16.73 23.65
N VAL A 169 2.64 17.79 24.25
CA VAL A 169 3.63 18.67 23.62
C VAL A 169 4.69 17.81 22.96
N ILE A 170 5.04 18.14 21.71
CA ILE A 170 5.98 17.44 20.81
C ILE A 170 7.31 17.05 21.50
N SER A 171 7.64 17.66 22.64
CA SER A 171 8.86 17.48 23.43
C SER A 171 8.78 16.51 24.61
N SER A 172 7.65 15.84 24.90
CA SER A 172 7.61 14.88 26.02
C SER A 172 8.32 13.57 25.63
N ASN A 173 9.24 13.10 26.48
CA ASN A 173 9.87 11.78 26.36
C ASN A 173 8.84 10.64 26.24
N LYS A 174 7.62 10.85 26.75
CA LYS A 174 6.50 9.90 26.67
C LYS A 174 5.90 9.82 25.26
N SER A 175 5.81 10.94 24.53
CA SER A 175 5.29 10.96 23.16
C SER A 175 6.19 10.19 22.20
N TRP A 176 7.52 10.36 22.31
CA TRP A 176 8.49 9.58 21.54
C TRP A 176 8.45 8.08 21.86
N ALA A 177 8.15 7.71 23.11
CA ALA A 177 7.92 6.32 23.46
C ALA A 177 6.63 5.75 22.84
N LYS A 178 5.54 6.52 22.79
CA LYS A 178 4.32 6.15 22.05
C LYS A 178 4.61 5.98 20.56
N THR A 179 5.34 6.92 19.95
CA THR A 179 5.78 6.85 18.54
C THR A 179 6.61 5.60 18.27
N GLY A 180 7.59 5.29 19.13
CA GLY A 180 8.43 4.09 18.97
C GLY A 180 7.64 2.77 19.09
N ARG A 181 6.59 2.73 19.93
CA ARG A 181 5.69 1.57 19.99
C ARG A 181 4.84 1.43 18.73
N GLN A 182 4.22 2.53 18.29
CA GLN A 182 3.42 2.53 17.07
C GLN A 182 4.29 2.12 15.87
N TYR A 183 5.50 2.66 15.76
CA TYR A 183 6.47 2.31 14.73
C TYR A 183 6.77 0.81 14.69
N GLY A 184 7.05 0.19 15.84
CA GLY A 184 7.27 -1.25 15.91
C GLY A 184 6.03 -2.06 15.56
N MET A 185 4.83 -1.55 15.84
CA MET A 185 3.57 -2.21 15.49
C MET A 185 3.31 -2.16 13.98
N GLU A 186 3.61 -1.06 13.29
CA GLU A 186 3.55 -0.97 11.82
C GLU A 186 4.45 -2.06 11.18
N TRP A 187 5.72 -2.15 11.61
CA TRP A 187 6.63 -3.22 11.17
C TRP A 187 6.11 -4.63 11.47
N LYS A 188 5.58 -4.85 12.68
CA LYS A 188 5.04 -6.15 13.09
C LYS A 188 3.82 -6.58 12.27
N MET A 189 3.06 -5.64 11.71
CA MET A 189 1.90 -5.95 10.88
C MET A 189 2.31 -6.39 9.46
N VAL A 190 3.28 -5.70 8.88
CA VAL A 190 3.61 -5.76 7.45
C VAL A 190 4.73 -6.71 7.11
N TRP A 191 5.61 -7.11 8.05
CA TRP A 191 6.79 -7.94 7.74
C TRP A 191 6.46 -9.22 6.95
N LYS A 192 5.31 -9.84 7.22
CA LYS A 192 4.87 -11.05 6.49
C LYS A 192 4.54 -10.74 5.04
N ASP A 193 3.77 -9.66 4.81
CA ASP A 193 3.33 -9.25 3.48
C ASP A 193 4.51 -8.76 2.65
N VAL A 194 5.40 -7.98 3.26
CA VAL A 194 6.67 -7.50 2.68
C VAL A 194 7.56 -8.68 2.30
N THR A 195 7.81 -9.63 3.22
CA THR A 195 8.67 -10.80 2.95
C THR A 195 8.12 -11.61 1.77
N VAL A 196 6.82 -11.91 1.76
CA VAL A 196 6.18 -12.66 0.67
C VAL A 196 6.24 -11.88 -0.64
N GLY A 197 5.90 -10.58 -0.63
CA GLY A 197 5.87 -9.74 -1.82
C GLY A 197 7.23 -9.60 -2.50
N PHE A 198 8.29 -9.28 -1.76
CA PHE A 198 9.65 -9.19 -2.31
C PHE A 198 10.19 -10.55 -2.78
N THR A 199 9.83 -11.65 -2.09
CA THR A 199 10.21 -13.00 -2.52
C THR A 199 9.55 -13.37 -3.84
N ILE A 200 8.23 -13.13 -3.96
CA ILE A 200 7.49 -13.35 -5.21
C ILE A 200 8.05 -12.47 -6.33
N ALA A 201 8.32 -11.19 -6.07
CA ALA A 201 8.89 -10.30 -7.07
C ALA A 201 10.23 -10.80 -7.61
N GLY A 202 11.14 -11.28 -6.76
CA GLY A 202 12.42 -11.85 -7.21
C GLY A 202 12.28 -13.19 -7.94
N ILE A 203 11.38 -14.08 -7.49
CA ILE A 203 11.06 -15.32 -8.21
C ILE A 203 10.53 -14.99 -9.61
N ILE A 204 9.58 -14.07 -9.71
CA ILE A 204 9.00 -13.68 -10.99
C ILE A 204 10.07 -13.02 -11.87
N ALA A 205 10.90 -12.14 -11.33
CA ALA A 205 11.94 -11.43 -12.09
C ALA A 205 13.00 -12.36 -12.69
N ALA A 206 13.37 -13.44 -11.99
CA ALA A 206 14.41 -14.37 -12.42
C ALA A 206 13.88 -15.59 -13.19
N MET A 207 12.73 -16.13 -12.77
CA MET A 207 12.26 -17.46 -13.19
C MET A 207 11.05 -17.43 -14.13
N VAL A 208 10.27 -16.34 -14.19
CA VAL A 208 9.10 -16.26 -15.06
C VAL A 208 9.50 -15.67 -16.42
N PRO A 209 9.27 -16.39 -17.53
CA PRO A 209 9.65 -15.91 -18.85
C PRO A 209 8.75 -14.77 -19.32
N ASP A 210 9.29 -13.89 -20.15
CA ASP A 210 8.57 -12.73 -20.71
C ASP A 210 7.29 -13.16 -21.45
N SER A 211 7.30 -14.31 -22.12
CA SER A 211 6.14 -14.86 -22.84
C SER A 211 4.90 -15.06 -21.96
N PHE A 212 5.08 -15.31 -20.66
CA PHE A 212 3.98 -15.40 -19.72
C PHE A 212 3.24 -14.05 -19.60
N PHE A 213 4.00 -12.97 -19.48
CA PHE A 213 3.43 -11.61 -19.42
C PHE A 213 2.82 -11.19 -20.75
N GLN A 214 3.46 -11.54 -21.87
CA GLN A 214 2.94 -11.29 -23.22
C GLN A 214 1.61 -12.01 -23.48
N THR A 215 1.38 -13.15 -22.83
CA THR A 215 0.11 -13.87 -22.88
C THR A 215 -0.93 -13.24 -21.95
N LEU A 216 -0.51 -12.83 -20.75
CA LEU A 216 -1.39 -12.27 -19.74
C LEU A 216 -1.86 -10.83 -20.08
N PHE A 217 -0.98 -10.05 -20.71
CA PHE A 217 -1.21 -8.68 -21.16
C PHE A 217 -1.03 -8.63 -22.68
N ILE A 218 -2.14 -8.55 -23.40
CA ILE A 218 -2.16 -8.71 -24.87
C ILE A 218 -1.28 -7.64 -25.51
N ASN A 219 -0.39 -8.05 -26.40
CA ASN A 219 0.55 -7.15 -27.09
C ASN A 219 1.48 -6.36 -26.16
N SER A 220 1.65 -6.81 -24.91
CA SER A 220 2.85 -6.47 -24.14
C SER A 220 4.09 -7.11 -24.76
N GLY A 221 5.25 -6.47 -24.65
CA GLY A 221 6.49 -6.92 -25.31
C GLY A 221 7.33 -5.77 -25.89
N GLN A 222 8.58 -6.07 -26.24
CA GLN A 222 9.66 -5.10 -26.46
C GLN A 222 9.29 -3.85 -27.28
N GLY A 223 9.33 -2.69 -26.62
CA GLY A 223 9.41 -1.37 -27.27
C GLY A 223 8.10 -0.78 -27.79
N LYS A 224 6.95 -1.44 -27.60
CA LYS A 224 5.65 -0.84 -27.90
C LYS A 224 5.23 0.11 -26.77
N ILE A 225 4.94 1.35 -27.14
CA ILE A 225 4.38 2.38 -26.25
C ILE A 225 2.91 2.65 -26.63
N ASP A 226 2.57 2.41 -27.90
CA ASP A 226 1.22 2.58 -28.43
C ASP A 226 0.38 1.32 -28.25
N TYR A 227 -0.71 1.47 -27.52
CA TYR A 227 -1.73 0.44 -27.33
C TYR A 227 -3.07 0.96 -27.82
N SER A 228 -3.83 0.08 -28.47
CA SER A 228 -5.24 0.32 -28.76
C SER A 228 -6.05 0.40 -27.47
N PHE A 229 -7.23 1.04 -27.55
CA PHE A 229 -8.12 1.16 -26.39
C PHE A 229 -8.49 -0.20 -25.77
N LEU A 230 -8.69 -1.24 -26.58
CA LEU A 230 -9.04 -2.58 -26.09
C LEU A 230 -7.88 -3.25 -25.33
N GLU A 231 -6.65 -3.03 -25.77
CA GLU A 231 -5.45 -3.52 -25.06
C GLU A 231 -5.29 -2.78 -23.74
N ILE A 232 -5.44 -1.45 -23.73
CA ILE A 232 -5.42 -0.65 -22.51
C ILE A 232 -6.49 -1.13 -21.54
N LEU A 233 -7.71 -1.34 -22.01
CA LEU A 233 -8.82 -1.83 -21.19
C LEU A 233 -8.51 -3.22 -20.61
N GLN A 234 -7.95 -4.13 -21.43
CA GLN A 234 -7.55 -5.45 -20.97
C GLN A 234 -6.48 -5.35 -19.88
N HIS A 235 -5.44 -4.53 -20.08
CA HIS A 235 -4.37 -4.33 -19.12
C HIS A 235 -4.89 -3.76 -17.80
N VAL A 236 -5.79 -2.78 -17.87
CA VAL A 236 -6.42 -2.12 -16.72
C VAL A 236 -7.33 -3.07 -15.94
N VAL A 237 -7.95 -4.06 -16.59
CA VAL A 237 -8.75 -5.09 -15.91
C VAL A 237 -7.90 -6.21 -15.31
N ILE A 238 -6.85 -6.64 -16.02
CA ILE A 238 -5.98 -7.74 -15.56
C ILE A 238 -5.08 -7.30 -14.40
N GLY A 239 -4.62 -6.05 -14.36
CA GLY A 239 -3.82 -5.51 -13.25
C GLY A 239 -4.45 -5.77 -11.87
N PRO A 240 -5.67 -5.29 -11.61
CA PRO A 240 -6.40 -5.55 -10.37
C PRO A 240 -6.61 -7.04 -10.06
N ILE A 241 -6.84 -7.87 -11.08
CA ILE A 241 -6.98 -9.32 -10.90
C ILE A 241 -5.65 -9.92 -10.42
N ALA A 242 -4.53 -9.53 -11.03
CA ALA A 242 -3.20 -9.95 -10.59
C ALA A 242 -2.89 -9.49 -9.16
N ALA A 243 -3.23 -8.25 -8.81
CA ALA A 243 -3.07 -7.73 -7.45
C ALA A 243 -3.94 -8.50 -6.44
N PHE A 244 -5.19 -8.80 -6.80
CA PHE A 244 -6.11 -9.59 -5.96
C PHE A 244 -5.56 -11.00 -5.67
N LEU A 245 -4.98 -11.66 -6.68
CA LEU A 245 -4.44 -13.01 -6.59
C LEU A 245 -3.12 -13.11 -5.82
N THR A 246 -2.32 -12.04 -5.83
CA THR A 246 -1.05 -12.02 -5.10
C THR A 246 -1.24 -11.77 -3.60
N PHE A 247 -2.39 -11.23 -3.18
CA PHE A 247 -2.69 -10.86 -1.79
C PHE A 247 -1.70 -9.88 -1.16
N ILE A 248 -0.96 -9.14 -2.00
CA ILE A 248 0.05 -8.18 -1.57
C ILE A 248 -0.61 -6.80 -1.36
N GLY A 249 -0.22 -6.10 -0.28
CA GLY A 249 -0.70 -4.74 -0.01
C GLY A 249 0.05 -3.67 -0.83
N SER A 250 -0.37 -2.41 -0.71
CA SER A 250 0.16 -1.26 -1.49
C SER A 250 1.69 -1.25 -1.64
N MET A 251 2.39 -1.37 -0.51
CA MET A 251 3.85 -1.32 -0.47
C MET A 251 4.56 -2.48 -1.18
N GLY A 252 4.00 -3.69 -1.12
CA GLY A 252 4.59 -4.84 -1.80
C GLY A 252 4.23 -4.92 -3.29
N ASN A 253 3.21 -4.17 -3.72
CA ASN A 253 2.79 -4.13 -5.12
C ASN A 253 3.76 -3.32 -5.98
N ILE A 254 4.43 -2.29 -5.45
CA ILE A 254 5.28 -1.41 -6.27
C ILE A 254 6.45 -2.15 -6.96
N PRO A 255 7.22 -3.03 -6.29
CA PRO A 255 8.27 -3.80 -6.96
C PRO A 255 7.72 -4.69 -8.09
N LEU A 256 6.55 -5.30 -7.89
CA LEU A 256 5.91 -6.11 -8.91
C LEU A 256 5.34 -5.26 -10.05
N ALA A 257 4.81 -4.07 -9.75
CA ALA A 257 4.36 -3.09 -10.73
C ALA A 257 5.51 -2.64 -11.65
N ALA A 258 6.69 -2.41 -11.07
CA ALA A 258 7.89 -2.05 -11.80
C ALA A 258 8.39 -3.18 -12.70
N LEU A 259 8.28 -4.42 -12.22
CA LEU A 259 8.53 -5.60 -13.07
C LEU A 259 7.52 -5.69 -14.22
N LEU A 260 6.22 -5.52 -13.95
CA LEU A 260 5.18 -5.53 -14.99
C LEU A 260 5.45 -4.47 -16.06
N PHE A 261 5.79 -3.25 -15.65
CA PHE A 261 6.13 -2.18 -16.58
C PHE A 261 7.38 -2.51 -17.42
N GLY A 262 8.44 -3.04 -16.78
CA GLY A 262 9.65 -3.50 -17.47
C GLY A 262 9.38 -4.64 -18.46
N LYS A 263 8.30 -5.43 -18.27
CA LYS A 263 7.84 -6.46 -19.22
C LYS A 263 6.89 -5.95 -20.31
N GLY A 264 6.66 -4.64 -20.37
CA GLY A 264 5.86 -4.01 -21.42
C GLY A 264 4.36 -3.99 -21.13
N VAL A 265 3.95 -4.02 -19.86
CA VAL A 265 2.57 -3.69 -19.48
C VAL A 265 2.37 -2.17 -19.61
N SER A 266 1.28 -1.77 -20.26
CA SER A 266 0.92 -0.36 -20.44
C SER A 266 0.88 0.42 -19.11
N PHE A 267 1.18 1.73 -19.17
CA PHE A 267 1.10 2.63 -18.02
C PHE A 267 -0.25 2.52 -17.28
N ALA A 268 -1.36 2.43 -18.02
CA ALA A 268 -2.70 2.28 -17.44
C ALA A 268 -2.84 1.00 -16.62
N GLY A 269 -2.35 -0.14 -17.14
CA GLY A 269 -2.41 -1.42 -16.45
C GLY A 269 -1.59 -1.45 -15.17
N VAL A 270 -0.41 -0.81 -15.20
CA VAL A 270 0.47 -0.68 -14.04
C VAL A 270 -0.15 0.25 -12.99
N MET A 271 -0.73 1.39 -13.38
CA MET A 271 -1.47 2.26 -12.46
C MET A 271 -2.68 1.56 -11.83
N ALA A 272 -3.44 0.79 -12.62
CA ALA A 272 -4.55 0.00 -12.11
C ALA A 272 -4.08 -1.06 -11.10
N PHE A 273 -2.94 -1.70 -11.38
CA PHE A 273 -2.30 -2.64 -10.46
C PHE A 273 -1.89 -1.97 -9.13
N ILE A 274 -1.28 -0.78 -9.18
CA ILE A 274 -0.86 -0.01 -8.00
C ILE A 274 -2.07 0.39 -7.15
N PHE A 275 -3.13 0.94 -7.76
CA PHE A 275 -4.35 1.37 -7.07
C PHE A 275 -5.23 0.22 -6.53
N SER A 276 -4.88 -1.04 -6.82
CA SER A 276 -5.68 -2.20 -6.42
C SER A 276 -5.42 -2.67 -5.00
N ASP A 277 -4.59 -1.98 -4.21
CA ASP A 277 -4.28 -2.33 -2.82
C ASP A 277 -5.50 -2.39 -1.89
N LEU A 278 -6.54 -1.60 -2.18
CA LEU A 278 -7.84 -1.62 -1.49
C LEU A 278 -8.85 -2.61 -2.10
N VAL A 279 -8.50 -3.22 -3.24
CA VAL A 279 -9.31 -4.20 -3.96
C VAL A 279 -8.63 -5.58 -3.88
N VAL A 280 -8.33 -6.00 -2.65
CA VAL A 280 -7.76 -7.33 -2.36
C VAL A 280 -8.63 -8.09 -1.37
N PHE A 281 -8.51 -9.42 -1.37
CA PHE A 281 -9.32 -10.29 -0.52
C PHE A 281 -9.24 -9.97 1.00
N PRO A 282 -8.07 -9.68 1.61
CA PRO A 282 -8.01 -9.27 3.01
C PRO A 282 -8.85 -8.02 3.31
N VAL A 283 -8.81 -7.02 2.42
CA VAL A 283 -9.56 -5.77 2.57
C VAL A 283 -11.06 -6.03 2.44
N LEU A 284 -11.48 -6.81 1.45
CA LEU A 284 -12.88 -7.24 1.30
C LEU A 284 -13.41 -7.90 2.58
N ARG A 285 -12.60 -8.78 3.19
CA ARG A 285 -12.97 -9.49 4.42
C ARG A 285 -13.04 -8.57 5.64
N ILE A 286 -12.13 -7.59 5.75
CA ILE A 286 -12.17 -6.61 6.84
C ILE A 286 -13.41 -5.73 6.70
N ASN A 287 -13.69 -5.24 5.48
CA ASN A 287 -14.91 -4.50 5.20
C ASN A 287 -16.17 -5.32 5.48
N SER A 288 -16.18 -6.63 5.21
CA SER A 288 -17.33 -7.49 5.51
C SER A 288 -17.54 -7.69 7.01
N LYS A 289 -16.45 -7.73 7.78
CA LYS A 289 -16.51 -7.74 9.24
C LYS A 289 -16.99 -6.41 9.83
N TYR A 290 -16.64 -5.28 9.22
CA TYR A 290 -17.02 -3.95 9.72
C TYR A 290 -18.43 -3.53 9.32
N TYR A 291 -18.80 -3.72 8.06
CA TYR A 291 -20.03 -3.14 7.49
C TYR A 291 -21.05 -4.20 7.05
N GLY A 292 -20.66 -5.48 7.04
CA GLY A 292 -21.44 -6.58 6.47
C GLY A 292 -21.11 -6.85 5.00
N TRP A 293 -21.35 -8.08 4.55
CA TRP A 293 -20.98 -8.54 3.20
C TRP A 293 -21.57 -7.70 2.06
N LYS A 294 -22.83 -7.27 2.16
CA LYS A 294 -23.47 -6.44 1.13
C LYS A 294 -22.72 -5.13 0.91
N MET A 295 -22.35 -4.46 2.00
CA MET A 295 -21.60 -3.21 1.94
C MET A 295 -20.16 -3.43 1.50
N ALA A 296 -19.54 -4.54 1.91
CA ALA A 296 -18.18 -4.87 1.51
C ALA A 296 -18.04 -5.10 0.00
N PHE A 297 -18.96 -5.84 -0.61
CA PHE A 297 -19.01 -5.98 -2.08
C PHE A 297 -19.32 -4.66 -2.76
N PHE A 298 -20.21 -3.84 -2.20
CA PHE A 298 -20.45 -2.51 -2.73
C PHE A 298 -19.17 -1.66 -2.74
N ILE A 299 -18.42 -1.61 -1.63
CA ILE A 299 -17.13 -0.91 -1.55
C ILE A 299 -16.15 -1.49 -2.57
N LEU A 300 -16.06 -2.82 -2.68
CA LEU A 300 -15.17 -3.49 -3.64
C LEU A 300 -15.45 -3.05 -5.09
N PHE A 301 -16.71 -3.14 -5.54
CA PHE A 301 -17.08 -2.77 -6.90
C PHE A 301 -17.02 -1.26 -7.14
N LEU A 302 -17.29 -0.45 -6.11
CA LEU A 302 -17.12 1.00 -6.17
C LEU A 302 -15.65 1.35 -6.43
N LEU A 303 -14.74 0.82 -5.62
CA LEU A 303 -13.30 1.09 -5.72
C LEU A 303 -12.72 0.51 -7.02
N LEU A 304 -13.14 -0.70 -7.41
CA LEU A 304 -12.77 -1.31 -8.69
C LEU A 304 -13.24 -0.45 -9.87
N GLY A 305 -14.50 -0.01 -9.88
CA GLY A 305 -14.99 0.90 -10.92
C GLY A 305 -14.20 2.21 -10.97
N ALA A 306 -13.93 2.79 -9.80
CA ALA A 306 -13.20 4.04 -9.70
C ALA A 306 -11.75 3.92 -10.20
N LEU A 307 -11.02 2.86 -9.84
CA LEU A 307 -9.64 2.68 -10.27
C LEU A 307 -9.52 2.37 -11.76
N LEU A 308 -10.47 1.61 -12.35
CA LEU A 308 -10.46 1.33 -13.78
C LEU A 308 -10.64 2.63 -14.58
N ILE A 309 -11.64 3.44 -14.20
CA ILE A 309 -11.89 4.75 -14.82
C ILE A 309 -10.67 5.65 -14.64
N SER A 310 -10.15 5.77 -13.41
CA SER A 310 -9.04 6.67 -13.09
C SER A 310 -7.78 6.32 -13.86
N SER A 311 -7.46 5.02 -13.99
CA SER A 311 -6.27 4.55 -14.70
C SER A 311 -6.35 4.81 -16.21
N ILE A 312 -7.53 4.62 -16.81
CA ILE A 312 -7.78 4.93 -18.22
C ILE A 312 -7.71 6.44 -18.45
N THR A 313 -8.36 7.24 -17.60
CA THR A 313 -8.32 8.71 -17.68
C THR A 313 -6.89 9.23 -17.56
N LEU A 314 -6.12 8.69 -16.61
CA LEU A 314 -4.71 9.02 -16.44
C LEU A 314 -3.89 8.75 -17.69
N HIS A 315 -4.03 7.55 -18.25
CA HIS A 315 -3.26 7.13 -19.41
C HIS A 315 -3.48 8.07 -20.60
N TYR A 316 -4.73 8.35 -20.95
CA TYR A 316 -5.02 9.28 -22.04
C TYR A 316 -4.66 10.72 -21.72
N SER A 317 -4.70 11.13 -20.46
CA SER A 317 -4.23 12.46 -20.06
C SER A 317 -2.72 12.61 -20.26
N PHE A 318 -1.95 11.57 -19.89
CA PHE A 318 -0.49 11.55 -20.04
C PHE A 318 -0.07 11.41 -21.50
N ASP A 319 -0.79 10.59 -22.26
CA ASP A 319 -0.61 10.44 -23.71
C ASP A 319 -0.84 11.78 -24.42
N TRP A 320 -1.94 12.46 -24.11
CA TRP A 320 -2.25 13.78 -24.66
C TRP A 320 -1.19 14.85 -24.32
N LEU A 321 -0.59 14.77 -23.13
CA LEU A 321 0.51 15.64 -22.71
C LEU A 321 1.88 15.21 -23.26
N GLY A 322 1.98 14.05 -23.90
CA GLY A 322 3.25 13.50 -24.41
C GLY A 322 4.24 13.10 -23.31
N ILE A 323 3.76 12.79 -22.10
CA ILE A 323 4.59 12.49 -20.92
C ILE A 323 4.49 11.02 -20.47
N LEU A 324 4.03 10.11 -21.34
CA LEU A 324 4.00 8.69 -21.03
C LEU A 324 5.43 8.17 -20.72
N PRO A 325 5.60 7.35 -19.67
CA PRO A 325 6.90 6.79 -19.33
C PRO A 325 7.35 5.80 -20.39
N GLU A 326 8.66 5.78 -20.68
CA GLU A 326 9.25 4.80 -21.59
C GLU A 326 9.71 3.55 -20.81
N PRO A 327 9.42 2.32 -21.30
CA PRO A 327 9.81 1.08 -20.61
C PRO A 327 11.31 0.96 -20.32
N LYS A 328 12.17 1.57 -21.17
CA LYS A 328 13.63 1.58 -20.99
C LYS A 328 14.10 2.28 -19.71
N GLN A 329 13.27 3.15 -19.14
CA GLN A 329 13.59 3.87 -17.90
C GLN A 329 13.55 2.95 -16.67
N VAL A 330 12.93 1.76 -16.79
CA VAL A 330 12.72 0.82 -15.68
C VAL A 330 13.45 -0.50 -15.97
N THR A 331 14.77 -0.48 -15.86
CA THR A 331 15.58 -1.71 -15.96
C THR A 331 15.96 -2.17 -14.55
N ILE A 332 15.16 -3.08 -13.99
CA ILE A 332 15.41 -3.69 -12.67
C ILE A 332 16.44 -4.84 -12.76
N GLN A 333 16.53 -5.49 -13.92
CA GLN A 333 17.30 -6.73 -14.09
C GLN A 333 18.82 -6.53 -14.11
N ASP A 334 19.32 -5.33 -14.43
CA ASP A 334 20.77 -5.03 -14.52
C ASP A 334 21.30 -4.17 -13.35
N GLN A 335 20.50 -3.98 -12.29
CA GLN A 335 20.93 -3.15 -11.15
C GLN A 335 21.80 -3.95 -10.19
N GLU A 336 23.04 -3.49 -9.95
CA GLU A 336 23.79 -4.01 -8.80
C GLU A 336 23.23 -3.37 -7.52
N PHE A 337 22.52 -4.18 -6.73
CA PHE A 337 21.71 -3.70 -5.61
C PHE A 337 22.50 -3.25 -4.38
N PHE A 338 23.71 -3.76 -4.16
CA PHE A 338 24.49 -3.59 -2.92
C PHE A 338 25.71 -2.68 -3.12
N LYS A 339 25.50 -1.48 -3.66
CA LYS A 339 26.56 -0.47 -3.83
C LYS A 339 26.72 0.39 -2.58
N LEU A 340 27.89 1.00 -2.42
CA LEU A 340 28.12 2.08 -1.45
C LEU A 340 27.61 3.42 -1.99
N ASP A 341 26.30 3.50 -2.19
CA ASP A 341 25.60 4.69 -2.70
C ASP A 341 24.78 5.38 -1.59
N TYR A 342 23.95 6.35 -1.98
CA TYR A 342 23.06 7.04 -1.05
C TYR A 342 22.09 6.07 -0.34
N THR A 343 21.62 5.01 -1.02
CA THR A 343 20.75 3.97 -0.45
C THR A 343 21.44 3.29 0.72
N PHE A 344 22.72 2.94 0.59
CA PHE A 344 23.49 2.34 1.68
C PHE A 344 23.53 3.23 2.92
N TYR A 345 23.88 4.51 2.77
CA TYR A 345 23.97 5.45 3.91
C TYR A 345 22.60 5.72 4.53
N LEU A 346 21.54 5.86 3.71
CA LEU A 346 20.17 6.02 4.20
C LEU A 346 19.71 4.77 4.96
N ASN A 347 19.97 3.58 4.44
CA ASN A 347 19.62 2.32 5.12
C ASN A 347 20.29 2.23 6.49
N MET A 348 21.58 2.58 6.61
CA MET A 348 22.27 2.58 7.90
C MET A 348 21.71 3.63 8.86
N GLY A 349 21.44 4.84 8.38
CA GLY A 349 20.84 5.91 9.19
C GLY A 349 19.46 5.52 9.72
N PHE A 350 18.58 5.02 8.85
CA PHE A 350 17.24 4.59 9.23
C PHE A 350 17.21 3.30 10.04
N ALA A 351 18.17 2.39 9.85
CA ALA A 351 18.35 1.24 10.75
C ALA A 351 18.68 1.72 12.18
N LEU A 352 19.57 2.70 12.33
CA LEU A 352 19.89 3.28 13.64
C LEU A 352 18.67 3.96 14.26
N VAL A 353 17.94 4.77 13.50
CA VAL A 353 16.70 5.41 13.95
C VAL A 353 15.68 4.36 14.40
N SER A 354 15.52 3.29 13.63
CA SER A 354 14.61 2.19 13.97
C SER A 354 15.00 1.52 15.29
N ILE A 355 16.29 1.22 15.48
CA ILE A 355 16.81 0.64 16.73
C ILE A 355 16.54 1.57 17.92
N VAL A 356 16.81 2.87 17.77
CA VAL A 356 16.57 3.87 18.83
C VAL A 356 15.09 3.95 19.19
N LEU A 357 14.19 4.03 18.19
CA LEU A 357 12.75 4.12 18.42
C LEU A 357 12.20 2.87 19.11
N LEU A 358 12.61 1.67 18.65
CA LEU A 358 12.22 0.41 19.27
C LEU A 358 12.74 0.31 20.70
N TRP A 359 13.98 0.75 20.96
CA TRP A 359 14.55 0.79 22.30
C TRP A 359 13.79 1.73 23.22
N ILE A 360 13.46 2.95 22.77
CA ILE A 360 12.68 3.91 23.57
C ILE A 360 11.27 3.37 23.84
N GLY A 361 10.60 2.84 22.81
CA GLY A 361 9.21 2.39 22.90
C GLY A 361 9.00 1.13 23.74
N TYR A 362 9.87 0.13 23.62
CA TYR A 362 9.69 -1.18 24.26
C TYR A 362 10.58 -1.42 25.47
N ILE A 363 11.79 -0.85 25.53
CA ILE A 363 12.78 -1.17 26.57
C ILE A 363 12.84 -0.08 27.63
N LYS A 364 12.97 1.19 27.24
CA LYS A 364 13.08 2.32 28.17
C LYS A 364 11.77 2.61 28.91
N TRP A 365 10.63 2.39 28.25
CA TRP A 365 9.29 2.62 28.80
C TRP A 365 8.43 1.34 28.72
N LYS A 366 8.73 0.35 29.57
CA LYS A 366 8.02 -0.94 29.59
C LYS A 366 6.55 -0.81 30.01
N ASP A 367 6.24 0.11 30.92
CA ASP A 367 4.91 0.25 31.54
C ASP A 367 3.95 1.18 30.78
N LEU A 368 4.31 1.65 29.58
CA LEU A 368 3.36 2.37 28.75
C LEU A 368 2.26 1.39 28.31
N ASN A 369 0.98 1.72 28.47
CA ASN A 369 -0.12 0.95 27.88
C ASN A 369 -0.68 1.78 26.72
N TYR A 370 0.04 1.76 25.59
CA TYR A 370 -0.42 2.40 24.35
C TYR A 370 -0.43 1.37 23.23
N MET A 371 -1.63 1.05 22.75
CA MET A 371 -1.88 0.25 21.56
C MET A 371 -3.04 0.92 20.81
N LYS A 372 -2.76 1.51 19.65
CA LYS A 372 -3.82 1.94 18.75
C LYS A 372 -4.44 0.70 18.10
N GLU A 373 -5.77 0.63 18.04
CA GLU A 373 -6.47 -0.55 17.52
C GLU A 373 -6.17 -0.70 16.01
N MET A 374 -5.74 -1.89 15.62
CA MET A 374 -5.45 -2.23 14.23
C MET A 374 -6.46 -3.27 13.73
N ALA A 375 -6.85 -3.19 12.46
CA ALA A 375 -7.78 -4.15 11.87
C ALA A 375 -7.23 -5.58 12.01
N PRO A 376 -7.90 -6.49 12.76
CA PRO A 376 -7.35 -7.82 13.00
C PRO A 376 -7.40 -8.65 11.72
N LYS A 377 -6.24 -9.14 11.26
CA LYS A 377 -6.16 -10.19 10.24
C LYS A 377 -6.86 -11.45 10.78
N SER A 378 -7.48 -12.24 9.90
CA SER A 378 -8.05 -13.54 10.30
C SER A 378 -6.97 -14.44 10.89
N LYS A 379 -7.28 -15.15 11.98
CA LYS A 379 -6.38 -16.16 12.57
C LYS A 379 -5.86 -17.16 11.53
N SER A 380 -6.69 -17.56 10.57
CA SER A 380 -6.28 -18.46 9.48
C SER A 380 -5.33 -17.81 8.49
N LEU A 381 -5.65 -16.61 8.00
CA LEU A 381 -4.83 -15.87 7.05
C LEU A 381 -3.49 -15.47 7.67
N GLU A 382 -3.50 -15.03 8.93
CA GLU A 382 -2.30 -14.70 9.68
C GLU A 382 -1.38 -15.91 9.85
N ARG A 383 -1.96 -17.09 10.09
CA ARG A 383 -1.21 -18.35 10.19
C ARG A 383 -0.62 -18.76 8.83
N ILE A 384 -1.41 -18.69 7.76
CA ILE A 384 -0.95 -18.98 6.40
C ILE A 384 0.20 -18.06 6.01
N LEU A 385 0.02 -16.74 6.13
CA LEU A 385 1.07 -15.76 5.83
C LEU A 385 2.32 -15.95 6.68
N LYS A 386 2.17 -16.33 7.95
CA LYS A 386 3.31 -16.61 8.83
C LYS A 386 4.13 -17.79 8.33
N TYR A 387 3.49 -18.90 7.95
CA TYR A 387 4.19 -20.06 7.39
C TYR A 387 4.79 -19.76 6.02
N MET A 388 4.06 -19.03 5.16
CA MET A 388 4.59 -18.57 3.87
C MET A 388 5.82 -17.68 4.04
N ALA A 389 5.82 -16.76 5.00
CA ALA A 389 6.98 -15.92 5.28
C ALA A 389 8.19 -16.75 5.76
N TYR A 390 7.97 -17.77 6.60
CA TYR A 390 9.06 -18.68 7.00
C TYR A 390 9.60 -19.51 5.83
N THR A 391 8.73 -20.01 4.95
CA THR A 391 9.20 -20.70 3.73
C THR A 391 9.95 -19.75 2.80
N CYS A 392 9.54 -18.48 2.72
CA CYS A 392 10.27 -17.45 1.98
C CYS A 392 11.67 -17.22 2.57
N PHE A 393 11.82 -17.14 3.90
CA PHE A 393 13.14 -17.02 4.51
C PHE A 393 14.04 -18.22 4.22
N LEU A 394 13.51 -19.44 4.28
CA LEU A 394 14.25 -20.64 3.90
C LEU A 394 14.66 -20.61 2.42
N TRP A 395 13.74 -20.20 1.54
CA TRP A 395 13.99 -20.05 0.11
C TRP A 395 15.08 -19.02 -0.18
N LEU A 396 15.02 -17.85 0.44
CA LEU A 396 16.01 -16.78 0.27
C LEU A 396 17.37 -17.19 0.83
N ALA A 397 17.41 -17.83 2.00
CA ALA A 397 18.65 -18.33 2.59
C ALA A 397 19.31 -19.40 1.70
N GLY A 398 18.53 -20.34 1.17
CA GLY A 398 19.03 -21.36 0.24
C GLY A 398 19.55 -20.78 -1.07
N GLY A 399 18.82 -19.84 -1.68
CA GLY A 399 19.26 -19.17 -2.91
C GLY A 399 20.53 -18.34 -2.71
N MET A 400 20.64 -17.61 -1.59
CA MET A 400 21.87 -16.88 -1.25
C MET A 400 23.05 -17.80 -0.96
N PHE A 401 22.81 -18.95 -0.31
CA PHE A 401 23.86 -19.95 -0.11
C PHE A 401 24.39 -20.46 -1.45
N ILE A 402 23.50 -20.77 -2.40
CA ILE A 402 23.92 -21.18 -3.75
C ILE A 402 24.72 -20.06 -4.43
N LYS A 403 24.26 -18.81 -4.34
CA LYS A 403 24.96 -17.65 -4.92
C LYS A 403 26.38 -17.44 -4.37
N LEU A 404 26.62 -17.78 -3.10
CA LEU A 404 27.91 -17.54 -2.45
C LEU A 404 28.88 -18.71 -2.59
N PHE A 405 28.38 -19.93 -2.75
CA PHE A 405 29.19 -21.14 -2.66
C PHE A 405 29.18 -22.03 -3.92
N LEU A 406 28.24 -21.84 -4.85
CA LEU A 406 28.04 -22.73 -6.00
C LEU A 406 27.99 -22.01 -7.35
N VAL A 407 27.75 -20.70 -7.36
CA VAL A 407 27.81 -19.78 -8.51
C VAL A 407 28.85 -18.73 -8.18
#